data_AF-A0A6G1JP36-F1
#
_entry.id   AF-A0A6G1JP36-F1
#
_cell.length_a   1.000
_cell.length_b   1.000
_cell.length_c   1.000
_cell.angle_alpha   90.00
_cell.angle_beta   90.00
_cell.angle_gamma   90.00
#
_symmetry.space_group_name_H-M   'P 1'
#
loop_
_entity.id
_entity.type
_entity.pdbx_description
1 polymer ?
#
loop_
_entity_poly.entity_id
_entity_poly.type
_entity_poly.pdbx_seq_one_letter_code
_entity_poly.pdbx_strand_id
1 'polypeptide(L)'
;PTGGGKSLAFMLPAFSRSYGLTVVFLPLVILQLNIRERCKELNVPCEIWSISTKQHHFGIVLTTMETYDQSEDLQAYLSYGAANGNLARIVVDECHYPLITNHKFRSVFQRIGMLVALE
;
A
#
# COMPACT_ATOMS: atom_id res chain seq x y z
N PRO A 1 1.61 8.66 18.60
CA PRO A 1 2.97 9.25 18.53
C PRO A 1 3.80 8.65 17.38
N THR A 2 4.60 9.48 16.70
CA THR A 2 5.69 9.06 15.80
C THR A 2 6.81 8.39 16.62
N GLY A 3 7.50 7.39 16.07
CA GLY A 3 8.53 6.61 16.78
C GLY A 3 8.02 5.48 17.70
N GLY A 4 6.71 5.33 17.90
CA GLY A 4 6.13 4.27 18.75
C GLY A 4 5.99 2.88 18.11
N GLY A 5 6.67 2.60 16.99
CA GLY A 5 6.64 1.28 16.36
C GLY A 5 5.41 0.97 15.50
N LYS A 6 4.60 1.95 15.09
CA LYS A 6 3.41 1.75 14.24
C LYS A 6 3.72 1.00 12.94
N SER A 7 4.91 1.19 12.38
CA SER A 7 5.36 0.47 11.18
C SER A 7 5.36 -1.04 11.37
N LEU A 8 5.67 -1.51 12.59
CA LEU A 8 5.61 -2.93 12.93
C LEU A 8 4.19 -3.51 12.79
N ALA A 9 3.15 -2.70 13.02
CA ALA A 9 1.76 -3.15 12.98
C ALA A 9 1.28 -3.55 11.59
N PHE A 10 1.90 -3.06 10.51
CA PHE A 10 1.62 -3.53 9.14
C PHE A 10 2.73 -4.42 8.56
N MET A 11 3.98 -4.20 8.98
CA MET A 11 5.10 -5.04 8.53
C MET A 11 4.99 -6.48 9.07
N LEU A 12 4.63 -6.65 10.35
CA LEU A 12 4.60 -7.96 10.99
C LEU A 12 3.47 -8.86 10.43
N PRO A 13 2.25 -8.35 10.15
CA PRO A 13 1.24 -9.12 9.44
C PRO A 13 1.63 -9.42 7.98
N ALA A 14 2.38 -8.54 7.31
CA ALA A 14 2.93 -8.78 5.96
C ALA A 14 4.00 -9.86 5.96
N PHE A 15 4.80 -9.95 7.01
CA PHE A 15 5.76 -11.02 7.23
C PHE A 15 5.11 -12.35 7.62
N SER A 16 4.06 -12.31 8.44
CA SER A 16 3.42 -13.50 9.05
C SER A 16 2.51 -14.28 8.10
N ARG A 17 2.07 -13.70 6.98
CA ARG A 17 1.26 -14.39 5.97
C ARG A 17 2.11 -14.68 4.75
N SER A 18 2.28 -15.97 4.43
CA SER A 18 3.05 -16.45 3.29
C SER A 18 2.39 -16.20 1.92
N TYR A 19 1.20 -15.59 1.87
CA TYR A 19 0.40 -15.45 0.64
C TYR A 19 -0.36 -14.12 0.60
N GLY A 20 -0.39 -13.51 -0.59
CA GLY A 20 -1.15 -12.30 -0.91
C GLY A 20 -0.35 -11.01 -0.88
N LEU A 21 -0.90 -10.00 -1.56
CA LEU A 21 -0.39 -8.65 -1.70
C LEU A 21 -0.86 -7.75 -0.54
N THR A 22 0.07 -7.05 0.10
CA THR A 22 -0.22 -5.95 1.03
C THR A 22 0.19 -4.64 0.36
N VAL A 23 -0.76 -3.72 0.20
CA VAL A 23 -0.47 -2.37 -0.32
C VAL A 23 -0.42 -1.38 0.82
N VAL A 24 0.62 -0.56 0.85
CA VAL A 24 0.82 0.47 1.88
C VAL A 24 0.86 1.84 1.21
N PHE A 25 -0.12 2.67 1.51
CA PHE A 25 -0.19 4.06 1.12
C PHE A 25 0.53 4.92 2.14
N LEU A 26 1.56 5.64 1.70
CA LEU A 26 2.40 6.50 2.52
C LEU A 26 2.27 7.95 2.07
N PRO A 27 2.25 8.93 2.99
CA PRO A 27 2.06 10.33 2.64
C PRO A 27 3.27 10.96 1.96
N LEU A 28 4.47 10.37 2.11
CA LEU A 28 5.72 10.93 1.59
C LEU A 28 6.57 9.84 0.93
N VAL A 29 7.18 10.19 -0.21
CA VAL A 29 8.09 9.30 -0.96
C VAL A 29 9.28 8.85 -0.11
N ILE A 30 9.82 9.73 0.74
CA ILE A 30 10.95 9.40 1.62
C ILE A 30 10.61 8.26 2.60
N LEU A 31 9.36 8.17 3.05
CA LEU A 31 8.92 7.10 3.94
C LEU A 31 8.89 5.75 3.21
N GLN A 32 8.57 5.76 1.91
CA GLN A 32 8.61 4.55 1.10
C GLN A 32 10.04 4.00 0.99
N LEU A 33 11.02 4.89 0.80
CA LEU A 33 12.44 4.50 0.74
C LEU A 33 12.90 3.87 2.07
N ASN A 34 12.58 4.50 3.19
CA ASN A 34 12.94 3.99 4.53
C ASN A 34 12.31 2.62 4.80
N ILE A 35 11.03 2.43 4.44
CA ILE A 35 10.34 1.14 4.63
C ILE A 35 10.96 0.07 3.73
N ARG A 36 11.24 0.39 2.46
CA ARG A 36 11.88 -0.53 1.52
C ARG A 36 13.26 -0.98 2.00
N GLU A 37 14.08 -0.05 2.51
CA GLU A 37 15.40 -0.37 3.07
C GLU A 37 15.27 -1.32 4.26
N ARG A 38 14.35 -1.05 5.19
CA ARG A 38 14.10 -1.92 6.33
C ARG A 38 13.54 -3.29 5.94
N CYS A 39 12.68 -3.36 4.93
CA CYS A 39 12.22 -4.64 4.38
C CYS A 39 13.37 -5.44 3.77
N LYS A 40 14.31 -4.77 3.08
CA LYS A 40 15.50 -5.41 2.52
C LYS A 40 16.40 -5.98 3.62
N GLU A 41 16.64 -5.25 4.70
CA GLU A 41 17.40 -5.74 5.87
C GLU A 41 16.78 -7.00 6.50
N LEU A 42 15.45 -7.11 6.43
CA LEU A 42 14.69 -8.21 7.01
C LEU A 42 14.31 -9.31 6.00
N ASN A 43 14.82 -9.25 4.77
CA ASN A 43 14.48 -10.17 3.67
C ASN A 43 12.95 -10.29 3.41
N VAL A 44 12.23 -9.17 3.53
CA VAL A 44 10.79 -9.09 3.23
C VAL A 44 10.61 -8.59 1.79
N PRO A 45 9.90 -9.32 0.91
CA PRO A 45 9.58 -8.85 -0.44
C PRO A 45 8.79 -7.54 -0.38
N CYS A 46 9.41 -6.46 -0.82
CA CYS A 46 8.87 -5.11 -0.73
C CYS A 46 9.38 -4.24 -1.86
N GLU A 47 8.46 -3.65 -2.61
CA GLU A 47 8.80 -2.74 -3.72
C GLU A 47 8.00 -1.44 -3.64
N ILE A 48 8.57 -0.39 -4.18
CA ILE A 48 7.82 0.84 -4.48
C ILE A 48 7.12 0.60 -5.82
N TRP A 49 5.86 0.99 -5.91
CA TRP A 49 5.06 0.80 -7.12
C TRP A 49 5.80 1.29 -8.37
N SER A 50 5.84 0.42 -9.36
CA SER A 50 6.34 0.68 -10.71
C SER A 50 5.60 -0.22 -11.70
N ILE A 51 5.71 0.07 -12.99
CA ILE A 51 5.05 -0.75 -14.03
C ILE A 51 5.56 -2.21 -14.00
N SER A 52 6.82 -2.44 -13.63
CA SER A 52 7.39 -3.79 -13.48
C SER A 52 6.78 -4.59 -12.32
N THR A 53 6.23 -3.92 -11.31
CA THR A 53 5.62 -4.57 -10.13
C THR A 53 4.38 -5.40 -10.52
N LYS A 54 3.78 -5.18 -11.69
CA LYS A 54 2.65 -5.97 -12.21
C LYS A 54 2.95 -7.48 -12.34
N GLN A 55 4.22 -7.88 -12.38
CA GLN A 55 4.61 -9.29 -12.52
C GLN A 55 4.41 -10.12 -11.24
N HIS A 56 4.17 -9.47 -10.10
CA HIS A 56 4.08 -10.14 -8.80
C HIS A 56 2.85 -9.67 -8.00
N HIS A 57 2.11 -10.62 -7.42
CA HIS A 57 0.95 -10.36 -6.55
C HIS A 57 1.17 -10.89 -5.13
N PHE A 58 2.41 -10.76 -4.62
CA PHE A 58 2.77 -11.18 -3.26
C PHE A 58 3.73 -10.17 -2.63
N GLY A 59 3.75 -10.11 -1.30
CA GLY A 59 4.63 -9.21 -0.55
C GLY A 59 4.03 -7.82 -0.34
N ILE A 60 4.89 -6.81 -0.28
CA ILE A 60 4.51 -5.42 0.04
C ILE A 60 4.71 -4.52 -1.17
N VAL A 61 3.68 -3.76 -1.53
CA VAL A 61 3.78 -2.66 -2.51
C VAL A 61 3.55 -1.34 -1.80
N LEU A 62 4.53 -0.45 -1.89
CA LEU A 62 4.49 0.91 -1.34
C LEU A 62 4.07 1.89 -2.42
N THR A 63 3.16 2.80 -2.10
CA THR A 63 2.72 3.85 -3.02
C THR A 63 2.25 5.08 -2.25
N THR A 64 1.90 6.16 -2.95
CA THR A 64 1.16 7.29 -2.36
C THR A 64 -0.27 7.37 -2.91
N MET A 65 -1.09 8.17 -2.24
CA MET A 65 -2.45 8.48 -2.70
C MET A 65 -2.44 9.19 -4.06
N GLU A 66 -1.48 10.10 -4.27
CA GLU A 66 -1.30 10.84 -5.51
C GLU A 66 -0.90 9.90 -6.66
N THR A 67 0.02 8.98 -6.43
CA THR A 67 0.42 7.99 -7.43
C THR A 67 -0.76 7.10 -7.83
N TYR A 68 -1.58 6.66 -6.88
CA TYR A 68 -2.80 5.90 -7.18
C TYR A 68 -3.83 6.74 -7.95
N ASP A 69 -4.05 7.99 -7.56
CA ASP A 69 -4.99 8.89 -8.24
C ASP A 69 -4.59 9.12 -9.71
N GLN A 70 -3.29 9.24 -9.98
CA GLN A 70 -2.75 9.58 -11.30
C GLN A 70 -2.43 8.37 -12.20
N SER A 71 -2.35 7.15 -11.63
CA SER A 71 -1.94 5.95 -12.37
C SER A 71 -3.08 4.97 -12.58
N GLU A 72 -3.65 4.96 -13.79
CA GLU A 72 -4.62 3.94 -14.21
C GLU A 72 -4.05 2.52 -14.10
N ASP A 73 -2.75 2.36 -14.39
CA ASP A 73 -2.05 1.09 -14.27
C ASP A 73 -2.05 0.54 -12.84
N LEU A 74 -1.85 1.40 -11.84
CA LEU A 74 -1.91 1.02 -10.43
C LEU A 74 -3.35 0.65 -10.04
N GLN A 75 -4.32 1.45 -10.47
CA GLN A 75 -5.74 1.18 -10.20
C GLN A 75 -6.18 -0.17 -10.79
N ALA A 76 -5.75 -0.48 -12.01
CA ALA A 76 -6.02 -1.75 -12.68
C ALA A 76 -5.32 -2.92 -11.98
N TYR A 77 -4.05 -2.77 -11.61
CA TYR A 77 -3.28 -3.78 -10.87
C TYR A 77 -3.94 -4.15 -9.54
N LEU A 78 -4.41 -3.15 -8.77
CA LEU A 78 -5.08 -3.39 -7.49
C LEU A 78 -6.48 -3.96 -7.66
N SER A 79 -7.25 -3.49 -8.63
CA SER A 79 -8.57 -4.03 -8.96
C SER A 79 -8.50 -5.49 -9.38
N TYR A 80 -7.52 -5.83 -10.23
CA TYR A 80 -7.25 -7.22 -10.61
C TYR A 80 -6.82 -8.06 -9.42
N GLY A 81 -5.93 -7.54 -8.57
CA GLY A 81 -5.51 -8.21 -7.34
C GLY A 81 -6.70 -8.52 -6.42
N ALA A 82 -7.61 -7.57 -6.22
CA ALA A 82 -8.81 -7.74 -5.42
C ALA A 82 -9.76 -8.79 -6.01
N ALA A 83 -10.09 -8.68 -7.30
CA ALA A 83 -11.02 -9.59 -7.99
C ALA A 83 -10.54 -11.05 -8.01
N ASN A 84 -9.23 -11.30 -7.92
CA ASN A 84 -8.65 -12.63 -7.90
C ASN A 84 -8.28 -13.12 -6.48
N GLY A 85 -8.69 -12.40 -5.42
CA GLY A 85 -8.39 -12.77 -4.03
C GLY A 85 -6.91 -12.64 -3.64
N ASN A 86 -6.10 -11.95 -4.46
CA ASN A 86 -4.68 -11.74 -4.21
C ASN A 86 -4.42 -10.51 -3.34
N LEU A 87 -5.29 -9.50 -3.34
CA LEU A 87 -5.14 -8.30 -2.51
C LEU A 87 -5.57 -8.61 -1.07
N ALA A 88 -4.63 -8.99 -0.22
CA ALA A 88 -4.91 -9.42 1.13
C ALA A 88 -5.18 -8.24 2.09
N ARG A 89 -4.50 -7.10 1.89
CA ARG A 89 -4.60 -5.95 2.79
C ARG A 89 -4.32 -4.64 2.08
N ILE A 90 -5.01 -3.61 2.54
CA ILE A 90 -4.69 -2.21 2.26
C ILE A 90 -4.39 -1.50 3.57
N VAL A 91 -3.26 -0.83 3.61
CA VAL A 91 -2.78 -0.05 4.76
C VAL A 91 -2.63 1.39 4.32
N VAL A 92 -3.16 2.32 5.11
CA VAL A 92 -2.97 3.75 4.88
C VAL A 92 -2.28 4.37 6.08
N ASP A 93 -1.02 4.75 5.92
CA ASP A 93 -0.26 5.44 6.94
C ASP A 93 -0.62 6.93 6.97
N GLU A 94 -0.55 7.52 8.16
CA GLU A 94 -0.94 8.91 8.44
C GLU A 94 -2.25 9.31 7.73
N CYS A 95 -3.28 8.45 7.81
CA CYS A 95 -4.54 8.59 7.07
C CYS A 95 -5.28 9.92 7.31
N HIS A 96 -5.00 10.61 8.42
CA HIS A 96 -5.52 11.93 8.72
C HIS A 96 -4.92 13.02 7.82
N TYR A 97 -3.67 12.89 7.40
CA TYR A 97 -2.94 13.92 6.66
C TYR A 97 -3.60 14.22 5.30
N PRO A 98 -3.90 13.24 4.43
CA PRO A 98 -4.59 13.52 3.17
C PRO A 98 -6.02 14.04 3.39
N LEU A 99 -6.73 13.54 4.41
CA LEU A 99 -8.13 13.90 4.68
C LEU A 99 -8.31 15.34 5.21
N ILE A 100 -7.29 15.87 5.89
CA ILE A 100 -7.29 17.22 6.45
C ILE A 100 -6.73 18.23 5.44
N THR A 101 -5.71 17.86 4.68
CA THR A 101 -4.99 18.80 3.80
C THR A 101 -5.62 18.97 2.42
N ASN A 102 -6.36 17.97 1.91
CA ASN A 102 -6.91 18.04 0.56
C ASN A 102 -8.17 17.16 0.39
N HIS A 103 -9.32 17.82 0.15
CA HIS A 103 -10.61 17.14 -0.04
C HIS A 103 -10.62 16.11 -1.17
N LYS A 104 -9.74 16.25 -2.19
CA LYS A 104 -9.63 15.26 -3.28
C LYS A 104 -9.27 13.87 -2.77
N PHE A 105 -8.53 13.76 -1.66
CA PHE A 105 -8.18 12.44 -1.15
C PHE A 105 -9.38 11.68 -0.57
N ARG A 106 -10.50 12.35 -0.22
CA ARG A 106 -11.72 11.64 0.21
C ARG A 106 -12.25 10.71 -0.88
N SER A 107 -12.27 11.16 -2.15
CA SER A 107 -12.70 10.30 -3.26
C SER A 107 -11.71 9.18 -3.55
N VAL A 108 -10.41 9.43 -3.33
CA VAL A 108 -9.37 8.38 -3.41
C VAL A 108 -9.60 7.32 -2.32
N PHE A 109 -9.83 7.72 -1.07
CA PHE A 109 -10.15 6.80 0.03
C PHE A 109 -11.41 5.98 -0.25
N GLN A 110 -12.45 6.58 -0.82
CA GLN A 110 -13.66 5.86 -1.22
C GLN A 110 -13.36 4.80 -2.29
N ARG A 111 -12.56 5.14 -3.31
CA ARG A 111 -12.14 4.18 -4.36
C ARG A 111 -11.31 3.03 -3.80
N ILE A 112 -10.37 3.33 -2.91
CA ILE A 112 -9.57 2.30 -2.24
C ILE A 112 -10.45 1.41 -1.35
N GLY A 113 -11.43 2.00 -0.64
CA GLY A 113 -12.38 1.25 0.19
C GLY A 113 -13.25 0.29 -0.63
N MET A 114 -13.62 0.66 -1.87
CA MET A 114 -14.37 -0.22 -2.77
C MET A 114 -13.59 -1.47 -3.18
N LEU A 115 -12.25 -1.44 -3.16
CA LEU A 115 -11.42 -2.63 -3.44
C LEU A 115 -11.58 -3.72 -2.37
N VAL A 116 -11.95 -3.34 -1.14
CA VAL A 116 -12.14 -4.26 0.00
C VAL A 116 -13.58 -4.76 0.08
N ALA A 117 -14.54 -3.99 -0.46
CA ALA A 117 -15.96 -4.36 -0.46
C ALA A 117 -16.35 -5.39 -1.54
N LEU A 118 -15.37 -5.91 -2.31
CA LEU A 118 -15.56 -6.92 -3.34
C LEU A 118 -15.46 -8.37 -2.81
N GLU A 119 -15.47 -8.57 -1.48
CA GLU A 119 -15.55 -9.88 -0.82
C GLU A 119 -16.96 -10.47 -0.82
#